data_AF-A0A8T6DQL5-F1
#
_entry.id   AF-A0A8T6DQL5-F1
#
_cell.length_a   1.000
_cell.length_b   1.000
_cell.length_c   1.000
_cell.angle_alpha   90.00
_cell.angle_beta   90.00
_cell.angle_gamma   90.00
#
_symmetry.space_group_name_H-M   'P 1'
#
loop_
_entity.id
_entity.type
_entity.pdbx_description
1 polymer ?
#
loop_
_entity_poly.entity_id
_entity_poly.type
_entity_poly.pdbx_seq_one_letter_code
_entity_poly.pdbx_strand_id
1 'polypeptide(L)' 'MGLGQTLGVASIKVVGVGGGGSNAVRRMYQQRVPGVEYIAVNTDAQHRIRLDVPRKVR' A
#
# COMPACT_ATOMS: atom_id res chain seq x y z
N MET A 1 -15.00 -17.29 -26.63
CA MET A 1 -14.19 -16.30 -25.88
C MET A 1 -14.61 -16.35 -24.42
N GLY A 2 -13.83 -17.02 -23.56
CA GLY A 2 -14.06 -17.10 -22.12
C GLY A 2 -12.71 -16.94 -21.45
N LEU A 3 -12.58 -15.86 -20.70
CA LEU A 3 -11.34 -15.24 -20.23
C LEU A 3 -10.40 -16.22 -19.53
N GLY A 4 -9.14 -16.24 -19.98
CA GLY A 4 -8.07 -16.96 -19.32
C GLY A 4 -7.90 -16.44 -17.89
N GLN A 5 -8.23 -17.28 -16.91
CA GLN A 5 -7.78 -17.07 -15.54
C GLN A 5 -6.26 -17.23 -15.55
N THR A 6 -5.54 -16.14 -15.26
CA THR A 6 -4.09 -16.16 -15.12
C THR A 6 -3.73 -16.92 -13.85
N LEU A 7 -3.67 -18.25 -13.93
CA LEU A 7 -3.12 -19.10 -12.88
C LEU A 7 -1.67 -18.66 -12.64
N GLY A 8 -1.42 -17.96 -11.52
CA GLY A 8 -0.07 -17.75 -11.00
C GLY A 8 0.40 -16.31 -10.74
N VAL A 9 -0.43 -15.27 -10.91
CA VAL A 9 0.00 -13.92 -10.50
C VAL A 9 -0.23 -13.74 -8.99
N ALA A 10 0.85 -13.65 -8.22
CA ALA A 10 0.76 -13.41 -6.78
C ALA A 10 0.19 -12.01 -6.50
N SER A 11 -0.87 -11.94 -5.69
CA SER A 11 -1.39 -10.67 -5.18
C SER A 11 -0.48 -10.15 -4.08
N ILE A 12 0.26 -9.07 -4.35
CA ILE A 12 1.20 -8.47 -3.39
C ILE A 12 0.53 -7.28 -2.68
N LYS A 13 0.55 -7.31 -1.35
CA LYS A 13 0.13 -6.20 -0.50
C LYS A 13 1.26 -5.82 0.46
N VAL A 14 1.54 -4.52 0.59
CA VAL A 14 2.51 -3.98 1.55
C VAL A 14 1.78 -3.12 2.58
N VAL A 15 1.94 -3.47 3.84
CA VAL A 15 1.28 -2.80 4.96
C VAL A 15 2.33 -2.16 5.87
N GLY A 16 2.27 -0.84 5.99
CA GLY A 16 3.15 -0.05 6.87
C GLY A 16 2.40 0.34 8.12
N VAL A 17 2.92 -0.03 9.29
CA VAL A 17 2.30 0.26 10.60
C VAL A 17 3.12 1.32 11.36
N GLY A 18 2.43 2.27 11.98
CA GLY A 18 3.04 3.37 12.73
C GLY A 18 3.73 4.40 11.83
N GLY A 19 4.44 5.36 12.43
CA GLY A 19 5.08 6.47 11.71
C GLY A 19 6.17 6.00 10.72
N GLY A 20 7.11 5.18 11.19
CA GLY A 20 8.21 4.66 10.36
C GLY A 20 7.73 3.78 9.20
N GLY A 21 6.83 2.82 9.49
CA GLY A 21 6.28 1.94 8.46
C GLY A 21 5.45 2.69 7.41
N SER A 22 4.66 3.67 7.84
CA SER A 22 3.92 4.56 6.94
C SER A 22 4.85 5.35 6.00
N ASN A 23 5.98 5.85 6.50
CA ASN A 23 6.97 6.56 5.68
C ASN A 23 7.65 5.63 4.67
N ALA A 24 7.96 4.39 5.06
CA ALA A 24 8.51 3.40 4.13
C ALA A 24 7.52 3.08 3.01
N VAL A 25 6.25 2.82 3.35
CA VAL A 25 5.19 2.55 2.37
C VAL A 25 4.97 3.74 1.43
N ARG A 26 4.98 4.97 1.94
CA ARG A 26 4.89 6.18 1.12
C ARG A 26 6.01 6.24 0.08
N ARG A 27 7.25 5.98 0.48
CA ARG A 27 8.40 5.94 -0.45
C ARG A 27 8.24 4.85 -1.50
N MET A 28 7.80 3.66 -1.12
CA MET A 28 7.56 2.56 -2.06
C MET A 28 6.44 2.90 -3.05
N TYR A 29 5.36 3.51 -2.59
CA TYR A 29 4.27 3.96 -3.45
C TYR A 29 4.73 5.02 -4.46
N GLN A 30 5.56 5.98 -4.04
CA GLN A 30 6.14 6.99 -4.93
C GLN A 30 7.03 6.40 -6.04
N GLN A 31 7.64 5.24 -5.79
CA GLN A 31 8.42 4.49 -6.79
C GLN A 31 7.54 3.69 -7.77
N ARG A 32 6.21 3.65 -7.58
CA ARG A 32 5.21 3.06 -8.48
C ARG A 32 5.50 1.61 -8.87
N VAL A 33 5.83 0.74 -7.90
CA VAL A 33 6.03 -0.69 -8.19
C VAL A 33 4.73 -1.30 -8.72
N PRO A 34 4.72 -1.84 -9.96
CA PRO A 34 3.51 -2.42 -10.55
C PRO A 34 3.01 -3.65 -9.79
N GLY A 35 1.69 -3.83 -9.71
CA GLY A 35 1.08 -5.01 -9.10
C GLY A 35 1.11 -5.06 -7.57
N VAL A 36 1.53 -3.97 -6.91
CA VAL A 36 1.57 -3.87 -5.44
C VAL A 36 0.47 -2.95 -4.94
N GLU A 37 -0.32 -3.45 -3.98
CA GLU A 37 -1.24 -2.61 -3.21
C GLU A 37 -0.55 -2.11 -1.93
N TYR A 38 -0.67 -0.80 -1.67
CA TYR A 38 -0.01 -0.14 -0.54
C TYR A 38 -1.03 0.32 0.50
N ILE A 39 -0.79 -0.03 1.76
CA ILE A 39 -1.66 0.27 2.89
C ILE A 39 -0.84 0.89 4.01
N ALA A 40 -1.26 2.04 4.53
CA ALA A 40 -0.70 2.64 5.73
C ALA A 40 -1.68 2.54 6.90
N VAL A 41 -1.19 2.13 8.07
CA VAL A 41 -1.96 2.00 9.31
C VAL A 41 -1.27 2.82 10.39
N ASN A 42 -1.96 3.79 10.97
CA ASN A 42 -1.40 4.57 12.07
C ASN A 42 -2.50 5.17 12.93
N THR A 43 -2.32 5.07 14.26
CA THR A 43 -3.20 5.69 15.26
C THR A 43 -3.01 7.20 15.32
N ASP A 44 -1.82 7.69 14.97
CA ASP A 44 -1.55 9.11 14.77
C ASP A 44 -2.25 9.62 13.50
N ALA A 45 -3.39 10.27 13.73
CA ALA A 45 -4.23 10.84 12.68
C ALA A 45 -3.51 11.94 11.87
N GLN A 46 -2.66 12.76 12.52
CA GLN A 46 -1.95 13.84 11.85
C GLN A 46 -0.93 13.28 10.87
N HIS A 47 -0.17 12.26 11.29
CA HIS A 47 0.78 11.57 10.42
C HIS A 47 0.04 10.89 9.25
N ARG A 48 -1.05 10.18 9.54
CA ARG A 48 -1.84 9.44 8.54
C ARG A 48 -2.44 10.35 7.45
N ILE A 49 -3.00 11.51 7.81
CA ILE A 49 -3.63 12.43 6.84
C ILE A 49 -2.61 12.92 5.81
N ARG A 50 -1.36 13.16 6.23
CA ARG A 50 -0.27 13.67 5.39
C ARG A 50 0.32 12.64 4.42
N LEU A 51 -0.07 11.36 4.50
CA LEU A 51 0.44 10.32 3.61
C LEU A 51 -0.30 10.32 2.27
N ASP A 52 0.47 10.46 1.22
CA ASP A 52 0.10 10.29 -0.20
C ASP A 52 0.06 8.80 -0.56
N VAL A 53 -0.65 7.99 0.23
CA VAL A 53 -0.92 6.56 0.00
C VAL A 53 -2.43 6.36 -0.12
N PRO A 54 -2.94 5.60 -1.12
CA PRO A 54 -4.37 5.53 -1.41
C PRO A 54 -5.20 4.86 -0.30
N ARG A 55 -4.67 3.82 0.36
CA ARG A 55 -5.39 3.11 1.42
C ARG A 55 -4.78 3.39 2.79
N LYS A 56 -5.59 3.95 3.70
CA LYS A 56 -5.19 4.40 5.04
C LYS A 56 -6.17 3.92 6.11
N VAL A 57 -5.70 3.13 7.07
CA VAL A 57 -6.50 2.60 8.20
C VAL A 57 -6.08 3.30 9.50
N ARG A 58 -7.03 3.50 10.41
CA ARG A 58 -6.79 4.09 11.73
C ARG A 58 -6.25 3.04 12.69
#